data_AF-A0ABD2E9E1-F1
#
_entry.id   AF-A0ABD2E9E1-F1
#
_cell.length_a   1.000
_cell.length_b   1.000
_cell.length_c   1.000
_cell.angle_alpha   90.00
_cell.angle_beta   90.00
_cell.angle_gamma   90.00
#
_symmetry.space_group_name_H-M   'P 1'
#
loop_
_entity.id
_entity.type
_entity.pdbx_description
1 polymer ?
#
loop_
_entity_poly.entity_id
_entity_poly.type
_entity_poly.pdbx_seq_one_letter_code
_entity_poly.pdbx_strand_id
1 'polypeptide(L)'
;MACGLVASNLNLKPGECLRVRGEVAPDAKSFVLNLGKDGNNLCLHFNPRFNAHGDANTIVCNSKDGGAWGAEQRESAFPFQPGSVAE
;
A
#
# COMPACT_ATOMS: atom_id res chain seq x y z
N MET A 1 -4.71 -0.05 -15.65
CA MET A 1 -3.95 0.22 -14.42
C MET A 1 -2.86 1.21 -14.78
N ALA A 2 -2.95 2.45 -14.31
CA ALA A 2 -1.81 3.35 -14.43
C ALA A 2 -0.63 2.73 -13.66
N CYS A 3 0.54 2.65 -14.29
CA CYS A 3 1.74 2.19 -13.60
C CYS A 3 2.15 3.28 -12.60
N GLY A 4 2.13 2.94 -11.31
CA GLY A 4 2.73 3.79 -10.28
C GLY A 4 4.27 3.77 -10.38
N LEU A 5 4.92 4.60 -9.57
CA LEU A 5 6.37 4.60 -9.45
C LEU A 5 6.86 3.23 -8.94
N VAL A 6 7.87 2.67 -9.61
CA VAL A 6 8.59 1.48 -9.16
C VAL A 6 10.03 1.87 -8.88
N ALA A 7 10.46 1.67 -7.64
CA ALA A 7 11.84 1.83 -7.22
C ALA A 7 12.45 0.48 -6.85
N SER A 8 13.63 0.18 -7.38
CA SER A 8 14.43 -0.99 -7.05
C SER A 8 15.76 -0.56 -6.42
N ASN A 9 16.49 -1.49 -5.82
CA ASN A 9 17.75 -1.22 -5.12
C ASN A 9 17.63 -0.19 -3.97
N LEU A 10 16.46 -0.10 -3.32
CA LEU A 10 16.22 0.78 -2.17
C LEU A 10 17.20 0.54 -1.01
N ASN A 11 17.66 -0.70 -0.85
CA ASN A 11 18.63 -1.12 0.17
C ASN A 11 18.25 -0.74 1.62
N LEU A 12 16.95 -0.58 1.90
CA LEU A 12 16.42 -0.26 3.22
C LEU A 12 16.81 -1.34 4.23
N LYS A 13 17.41 -0.91 5.36
CA LYS A 13 17.90 -1.80 6.43
C LYS A 13 17.01 -1.74 7.68
N PRO A 14 17.03 -2.78 8.53
CA PRO A 14 16.38 -2.72 9.84
C PRO A 14 16.86 -1.49 10.64
N GLY A 15 15.91 -0.75 11.20
CA GLY A 15 16.17 0.50 11.92
C GLY A 15 16.08 1.77 11.06
N GLU A 16 16.05 1.63 9.73
CA GLU A 16 15.82 2.76 8.82
C GLU A 16 14.33 2.96 8.53
N CYS A 17 13.99 4.17 8.06
CA CYS A 17 12.62 4.57 7.74
C CYS A 17 12.52 5.04 6.30
N LEU A 18 11.56 4.49 5.55
CA LEU A 18 11.15 4.98 4.23
C LEU A 18 9.94 5.90 4.41
N ARG A 19 10.06 7.14 3.96
CA ARG A 19 8.96 8.12 3.92
C ARG A 19 8.47 8.27 2.49
N VAL A 20 7.17 8.20 2.27
CA VAL A 20 6.56 8.31 0.93
C VAL A 20 5.45 9.34 1.00
N ARG A 21 5.70 10.52 0.43
CA ARG A 21 4.69 11.57 0.30
C ARG A 21 4.05 11.51 -1.09
N GLY A 22 2.72 11.56 -1.14
CA GLY A 22 1.96 11.52 -2.39
C GLY A 22 0.63 12.23 -2.28
N GLU A 23 0.00 12.45 -3.43
CA GLU A 23 -1.36 12.98 -3.52
C GLU A 23 -2.33 11.83 -3.82
N VAL A 24 -3.35 11.70 -2.98
CA VAL A 24 -4.46 10.78 -3.23
C VAL A 24 -5.38 11.42 -4.26
N ALA A 25 -5.66 10.72 -5.35
CA ALA A 25 -6.56 11.23 -6.39
C ALA A 25 -7.95 11.60 -5.80
N PRO A 26 -8.60 12.69 -6.25
CA PRO A 26 -9.92 13.11 -5.78
C PRO A 26 -11.01 12.04 -5.89
N ASP A 27 -10.91 11.14 -6.86
CA ASP A 27 -11.85 10.06 -7.13
C ASP A 27 -11.32 8.67 -6.71
N ALA A 28 -10.23 8.62 -5.93
CA ALA A 28 -9.57 7.40 -5.52
C ALA A 28 -10.54 6.41 -4.84
N LYS A 29 -10.56 5.17 -5.34
CA LYS A 29 -11.23 4.04 -4.69
C LYS A 29 -10.31 3.29 -3.73
N SER A 30 -9.03 3.26 -4.08
CA SER A 30 -7.94 2.74 -3.25
C SER A 30 -6.60 3.26 -3.77
N PHE A 31 -5.55 3.12 -2.96
CA PHE A 31 -4.16 3.20 -3.43
C PHE A 31 -3.32 2.09 -2.80
N VAL A 32 -2.13 1.83 -3.34
CA VAL A 32 -1.27 0.72 -2.92
C VAL A 32 0.17 1.19 -2.77
N LEU A 33 0.80 0.79 -1.67
CA LEU A 33 2.25 0.76 -1.52
C LEU A 33 2.69 -0.68 -1.33
N ASN A 34 3.59 -1.15 -2.20
CA ASN A 34 4.18 -2.48 -2.12
C ASN A 34 5.64 -2.34 -1.70
N LEU A 35 6.03 -2.96 -0.59
CA LEU A 35 7.40 -3.08 -0.14
C LEU A 35 7.79 -4.57 -0.08
N GLY A 36 8.93 -4.89 -0.66
CA GLY A 36 9.37 -6.26 -0.78
C GLY A 36 10.69 -6.40 -1.53
N LYS A 37 11.05 -7.66 -1.77
CA LYS A 37 12.22 -8.02 -2.56
C LYS A 37 11.97 -7.78 -4.06
N ASP A 38 10.77 -8.11 -4.52
CA ASP A 38 10.33 -8.00 -5.91
C ASP A 38 8.79 -8.07 -5.98
N GLY A 39 8.19 -8.03 -7.18
CA GLY A 39 6.72 -8.03 -7.36
C GLY A 39 5.99 -9.31 -6.94
N ASN A 40 6.72 -10.40 -6.66
CA ASN A 40 6.16 -11.66 -6.19
C ASN A 40 6.41 -11.91 -4.70
N ASN A 41 7.34 -11.16 -4.10
CA ASN A 41 7.78 -11.35 -2.72
C ASN A 41 7.67 -10.02 -1.95
N LEU A 42 6.50 -9.79 -1.34
CA LEU A 42 6.16 -8.57 -0.61
C LEU A 42 6.09 -8.86 0.89
N CYS A 43 6.91 -8.17 1.67
CA CYS A 43 6.76 -8.17 3.13
C CYS A 43 5.58 -7.28 3.57
N LEU A 44 5.24 -6.27 2.77
CA LEU A 44 4.09 -5.40 3.01
C LEU A 44 3.43 -5.01 1.69
N HIS A 45 2.18 -5.42 1.54
CA HIS A 45 1.20 -4.81 0.67
C HIS A 45 0.30 -3.93 1.52
N PHE A 46 0.46 -2.62 1.44
CA PHE A 46 -0.34 -1.63 2.17
C PHE A 46 -1.39 -1.05 1.21
N ASN A 47 -2.67 -1.31 1.48
CA ASN A 47 -3.77 -0.94 0.59
C ASN A 47 -4.93 -0.27 1.32
N PRO A 48 -4.90 1.06 1.49
CA PRO A 48 -6.06 1.83 1.91
C PRO A 48 -7.15 1.78 0.85
N ARG A 49 -8.33 1.29 1.24
CA ARG A 49 -9.53 1.16 0.43
C ARG A 49 -10.57 2.15 0.93
N PHE A 50 -10.82 3.22 0.17
CA PHE A 50 -11.91 4.17 0.44
C PHE A 50 -13.26 3.50 0.22
N ASN A 51 -13.41 2.84 -0.93
CA ASN A 51 -14.54 1.99 -1.27
C ASN A 51 -14.10 1.05 -2.40
N ALA A 52 -13.58 -0.12 -2.04
CA ALA A 52 -13.05 -1.10 -2.99
C ALA A 52 -13.10 -2.51 -2.40
N HIS A 53 -13.36 -3.51 -3.25
CA HIS A 53 -13.35 -4.94 -2.87
C HIS A 53 -14.28 -5.31 -1.70
N GLY A 54 -15.34 -4.53 -1.47
CA GLY A 54 -16.27 -4.72 -0.35
C GLY A 54 -15.85 -4.06 0.97
N ASP A 55 -14.66 -3.45 1.02
CA ASP A 55 -14.21 -2.66 2.15
C ASP A 55 -14.52 -1.16 1.95
N ALA A 56 -14.87 -0.46 3.03
CA ALA A 56 -15.13 0.97 3.04
C ALA A 56 -14.34 1.64 4.17
N ASN A 57 -13.45 2.58 3.81
CA ASN A 57 -12.51 3.23 4.71
C ASN A 57 -11.73 2.23 5.59
N THR A 58 -11.16 1.21 4.95
CA THR A 58 -10.37 0.17 5.62
C THR A 58 -8.97 0.13 5.03
N ILE A 59 -7.95 0.07 5.88
CA ILE A 59 -6.60 -0.27 5.42
C ILE A 59 -6.49 -1.78 5.44
N VAL A 60 -6.17 -2.36 4.29
CA VAL A 60 -5.87 -3.78 4.18
C VAL A 60 -4.38 -3.95 3.99
N CYS A 61 -3.76 -4.67 4.91
CA CYS A 61 -2.38 -5.10 4.87
C CYS A 61 -2.31 -6.58 4.51
N ASN A 62 -1.34 -6.97 3.68
CA ASN A 62 -1.06 -8.38 3.41
C ASN A 62 0.43 -8.58 3.13
N SER A 63 0.87 -9.83 3.11
CA SER A 63 2.14 -10.27 2.56
C SER A 63 1.91 -11.05 1.26
N LYS A 64 2.98 -11.20 0.48
CA LYS A 64 2.99 -12.02 -0.73
C LYS A 64 4.29 -12.83 -0.77
N ASP A 65 4.19 -14.14 -0.90
CA ASP A 65 5.36 -15.04 -0.93
C ASP A 65 5.26 -15.94 -2.16
N GLY A 66 6.31 -15.93 -3.00
CA GLY A 66 6.34 -16.73 -4.23
C GLY A 66 5.18 -16.44 -5.19
N GLY A 67 4.57 -15.25 -5.14
CA GLY A 67 3.40 -14.90 -5.92
C GLY A 67 2.05 -15.13 -5.24
N ALA A 68 2.01 -15.86 -4.12
CA ALA A 68 0.78 -16.15 -3.39
C ALA A 68 0.51 -15.12 -2.28
N TRP A 69 -0.74 -14.68 -2.15
CA TRP A 69 -1.16 -13.77 -1.09
C TRP A 69 -1.30 -14.51 0.24
N GLY A 70 -0.87 -13.87 1.33
CA GLY A 70 -1.09 -14.33 2.70
C GLY A 70 -2.49 -14.00 3.22
N ALA A 71 -2.64 -14.08 4.55
CA ALA A 71 -3.86 -13.66 5.24
C ALA A 71 -3.93 -12.12 5.33
N GLU A 72 -5.06 -11.55 4.95
CA GLU A 72 -5.30 -10.11 5.06
C GLU A 72 -5.46 -9.69 6.53
N GLN A 73 -4.76 -8.61 6.91
CA GLN A 73 -4.98 -7.86 8.14
C GLN A 73 -5.74 -6.58 7.82
N ARG A 74 -6.80 -6.28 8.58
CA ARG A 74 -7.64 -5.09 8.41
C ARG A 74 -7.48 -4.17 9.60
N GLU A 75 -7.10 -2.92 9.34
CA GLU A 75 -7.03 -1.89 10.37
C GLU A 75 -8.32 -1.07 10.44
N SER A 76 -8.71 -0.68 11.65
CA SER A 76 -9.89 0.16 11.88
C SER A 76 -9.61 1.66 11.71
N ALA A 77 -8.34 2.08 11.82
CA ALA A 77 -7.96 3.48 11.64
C ALA A 77 -7.81 3.80 10.15
N PHE A 78 -8.38 4.91 9.71
CA PHE A 78 -8.34 5.34 8.31
C PHE A 78 -8.11 6.85 8.17
N PRO A 79 -6.86 7.33 8.32
CA PRO A 79 -6.52 8.76 8.28
C PRO A 79 -6.26 9.28 6.85
N PHE A 80 -6.98 8.77 5.85
CA PHE A 80 -6.81 9.18 4.44
C PHE A 80 -8.06 9.85 3.90
N GLN A 81 -7.87 10.83 3.02
CA GLN A 81 -8.95 11.55 2.35
C GLN A 81 -8.66 11.64 0.84
N PRO A 82 -9.64 11.39 -0.05
CA PRO A 82 -9.46 11.64 -1.48
C PRO A 82 -9.17 13.12 -1.76
N GLY A 83 -8.30 13.40 -2.73
CA GLY A 83 -7.92 14.77 -3.12
C GLY A 83 -7.04 15.48 -2.09
N SER A 84 -6.33 14.73 -1.26
CA SER A 84 -5.44 15.27 -0.22
C SER A 84 -4.02 14.70 -0.35
N VAL A 85 -3.07 15.42 0.25
CA VAL A 85 -1.69 14.95 0.38
C VAL A 85 -1.55 14.09 1.63
N ALA A 86 -0.84 12.98 1.51
CA ALA A 86 -0.49 12.08 2.61
C ALA A 86 1.04 11.77 2.61
N GLU A 87 1.59 11.45 3.77
CA GLU A 87 2.98 11.01 4.00
C GLU A 87 3.02 9.86 5.02
#